data_AF-A0A147BJR2-F1
#
_entry.id   AF-A0A147BJR2-F1
#
_cell.length_a   1.000
_cell.length_b   1.000
_cell.length_c   1.000
_cell.angle_alpha   90.00
_cell.angle_beta   90.00
_cell.angle_gamma   90.00
#
_symmetry.space_group_name_H-M   'P 1'
#
loop_
_entity.id
_entity.type
_entity.pdbx_description
1 polymer ?
#
loop_
_entity_poly.entity_id
_entity_poly.type
_entity_poly.pdbx_seq_one_letter_code
_entity_poly.pdbx_strand_id
1 'polypeptide(L)'
;ERSDSRLVFYIAGYVARKCIRKSNCRECTEQLLQESAAAPKEASLTSAVNRGGLLYPSAALNLLVMSLENAFTACFSSRELGPDSILDVCSFLQACSLGSVGCTTHSTTLTNMIIKFFILTRLHFLVATKKCKSAGEPAKKKTPKDQACAVKAGIEFVASWHYCIYF
;
A
#
# COMPACT_ATOMS: atom_id res chain seq x y z
N GLU A 1 -8.12 9.86 -11.72
CA GLU A 1 -7.46 8.58 -12.07
C GLU A 1 -7.72 7.58 -10.96
N ARG A 2 -8.09 6.33 -11.25
CA ARG A 2 -8.42 5.32 -10.22
C ARG A 2 -7.28 4.29 -10.16
N SER A 3 -6.82 3.96 -8.96
CA SER A 3 -5.69 3.04 -8.76
C SER A 3 -6.05 1.62 -9.21
N ASP A 4 -5.09 0.91 -9.83
CA ASP A 4 -5.28 -0.48 -10.29
C ASP A 4 -5.54 -1.39 -9.09
N SER A 5 -6.71 -2.03 -9.07
CA SER A 5 -7.15 -2.86 -7.95
C SER A 5 -6.23 -4.05 -7.67
N ARG A 6 -5.49 -4.52 -8.68
CA ARG A 6 -4.52 -5.62 -8.53
C ARG A 6 -3.27 -5.15 -7.79
N LEU A 7 -2.82 -3.92 -8.04
CA LEU A 7 -1.71 -3.30 -7.29
C LEU A 7 -2.12 -3.03 -5.84
N VAL A 8 -3.35 -2.57 -5.62
CA VAL A 8 -3.89 -2.37 -4.27
C VAL A 8 -3.91 -3.68 -3.49
N PHE A 9 -4.38 -4.77 -4.11
CA PHE A 9 -4.39 -6.09 -3.48
C PHE A 9 -2.98 -6.57 -3.12
N TYR A 10 -2.01 -6.36 -4.01
CA TYR A 10 -0.59 -6.66 -3.72
C TYR A 10 -0.05 -5.84 -2.53
N ILE A 11 -0.32 -4.53 -2.50
CA ILE A 11 0.07 -3.64 -1.39
C ILE A 11 -0.61 -4.08 -0.08
N ALA A 12 -1.87 -4.47 -0.12
CA ALA A 12 -2.59 -4.95 1.06
C ALA A 12 -1.93 -6.21 1.65
N GLY A 13 -1.42 -7.13 0.82
CA GLY A 13 -0.61 -8.27 1.30
C GLY A 13 0.71 -7.84 1.96
N TYR A 14 1.34 -6.78 1.45
CA TYR A 14 2.54 -6.20 2.06
C TYR A 14 2.25 -5.53 3.41
N VAL A 15 1.14 -4.80 3.52
CA VAL A 15 0.62 -4.24 4.77
C VAL A 15 0.34 -5.35 5.78
N ALA A 16 -0.35 -6.42 5.36
CA ALA A 16 -0.62 -7.59 6.21
C ALA A 16 0.66 -8.13 6.84
N ARG A 17 1.71 -8.35 6.03
CA ARG A 17 3.01 -8.84 6.53
C ARG A 17 3.59 -7.93 7.60
N LYS A 18 3.53 -6.61 7.40
CA LYS A 18 4.07 -5.65 8.37
C LYS A 18 3.31 -5.70 9.70
N CYS A 19 1.98 -5.77 9.63
CA CYS A 19 1.12 -5.84 10.81
C CYS A 19 1.31 -7.15 11.58
N ILE A 20 1.40 -8.28 10.89
CA ILE A 20 1.65 -9.60 11.51
C ILE A 20 2.99 -9.62 12.25
N ARG A 21 4.05 -9.04 11.66
CA ARG A 21 5.35 -8.94 12.34
C ARG A 21 5.34 -8.05 13.59
N LYS A 22 4.33 -7.19 13.76
CA LYS A 22 4.21 -6.26 14.89
C LYS A 22 3.11 -6.65 15.89
N SER A 23 2.21 -7.55 15.52
CA SER A 23 1.09 -7.98 16.34
C SER A 23 1.37 -9.33 16.97
N ASN A 24 1.14 -9.45 18.27
CA ASN A 24 1.17 -10.75 18.97
C ASN A 24 -0.24 -11.37 19.09
N CYS A 25 -1.28 -10.71 18.57
CA CYS A 25 -2.65 -11.19 18.65
C CYS A 25 -2.96 -12.13 17.47
N ARG A 26 -3.30 -13.38 17.81
CA ARG A 26 -3.64 -14.43 16.84
C ARG A 26 -4.92 -14.12 16.06
N GLU A 27 -5.99 -13.70 16.74
CA GLU A 27 -7.26 -13.34 16.09
C GLU A 27 -7.08 -12.20 15.07
N CYS A 28 -6.27 -11.19 15.41
CA CYS A 28 -5.94 -10.11 14.48
C CYS A 28 -5.19 -10.63 13.25
N THR A 29 -4.23 -11.54 13.45
CA THR A 29 -3.45 -12.13 12.36
C THR A 29 -4.34 -12.94 11.43
N GLU A 30 -5.25 -13.73 11.98
CA GLU A 30 -6.22 -14.52 11.21
C GLU A 30 -7.18 -13.61 10.42
N GLN A 31 -7.62 -12.49 10.99
CA GLN A 31 -8.47 -11.52 10.28
C GLN A 31 -7.76 -10.72 9.18
N LEU A 32 -6.42 -10.68 9.15
CA LEU A 32 -5.67 -9.97 8.11
C LEU A 32 -5.47 -10.78 6.83
N LEU A 33 -5.65 -12.10 6.89
CA LEU A 33 -5.30 -13.01 5.80
C LEU A 33 -6.49 -13.82 5.32
N GLN A 34 -6.38 -14.33 4.10
CA GLN A 34 -7.24 -15.38 3.56
C GLN A 34 -6.39 -16.43 2.85
N GLU A 35 -6.99 -17.57 2.56
CA GLU A 35 -6.35 -18.60 1.75
C GLU A 35 -6.20 -18.16 0.30
N SER A 36 -5.09 -18.55 -0.34
CA SER A 36 -4.86 -18.23 -1.75
C SER A 36 -5.90 -18.84 -2.68
N ALA A 37 -6.55 -19.95 -2.30
CA ALA A 37 -7.57 -20.60 -3.11
C ALA A 37 -8.88 -19.80 -3.15
N ALA A 38 -9.16 -19.02 -2.10
CA ALA A 38 -10.32 -18.13 -1.99
C ALA A 38 -10.05 -16.72 -2.54
N ALA A 39 -8.86 -16.49 -3.09
CA ALA A 39 -8.44 -15.16 -3.53
C ALA A 39 -9.29 -14.65 -4.70
N PRO A 40 -9.68 -13.35 -4.70
CA PRO A 40 -10.51 -12.78 -5.74
C PRO A 40 -9.71 -12.49 -7.02
N LYS A 41 -10.37 -12.04 -8.09
CA LYS A 41 -9.74 -11.75 -9.40
C LYS A 41 -8.63 -10.69 -9.31
N GLU A 42 -8.76 -9.76 -8.37
CA GLU A 42 -7.77 -8.73 -8.04
C GLU A 42 -6.42 -9.34 -7.61
N ALA A 43 -6.42 -10.59 -7.15
CA ALA A 43 -5.19 -11.29 -6.78
C ALA A 43 -4.35 -11.75 -7.98
N SER A 44 -4.85 -11.63 -9.21
CA SER A 44 -4.17 -12.09 -10.44
C SER A 44 -2.71 -11.64 -10.54
N LEU A 45 -2.40 -10.38 -10.20
CA LEU A 45 -1.03 -9.89 -10.17
C LEU A 45 -0.20 -10.62 -9.10
N THR A 46 -0.70 -10.65 -7.85
CA THR A 46 -0.04 -11.32 -6.73
C THR A 46 0.24 -12.77 -7.06
N SER A 47 -0.73 -13.50 -7.62
CA SER A 47 -0.58 -14.89 -8.04
C SER A 47 0.47 -15.06 -9.13
N ALA A 48 0.47 -14.19 -10.15
CA ALA A 48 1.44 -14.25 -11.24
C ALA A 48 2.90 -14.06 -10.79
N VAL A 49 3.13 -13.26 -9.73
CA VAL A 49 4.47 -13.02 -9.18
C VAL A 49 4.77 -13.84 -7.92
N ASN A 50 3.83 -14.67 -7.45
CA ASN A 50 4.00 -15.44 -6.24
C ASN A 50 4.98 -16.60 -6.45
N ARG A 51 5.97 -16.70 -5.57
CA ARG A 51 6.95 -17.79 -5.52
C ARG A 51 6.86 -18.60 -4.22
N GLY A 52 5.66 -18.68 -3.65
CA GLY A 52 5.37 -19.39 -2.39
C GLY A 52 5.51 -18.55 -1.13
N GLY A 53 5.85 -17.26 -1.25
CA GLY A 53 6.10 -16.39 -0.10
C GLY A 53 5.08 -15.28 0.11
N LEU A 54 4.20 -14.98 -0.86
CA LEU A 54 3.30 -13.83 -0.77
C LEU A 54 2.06 -14.11 0.08
N LEU A 55 1.62 -13.10 0.82
CA LEU A 55 0.43 -13.16 1.65
C LEU A 55 -0.77 -12.65 0.86
N TYR A 56 -1.90 -13.33 1.03
CA TYR A 56 -3.18 -12.92 0.46
C TYR A 56 -3.99 -12.20 1.55
N PRO A 57 -4.20 -10.88 1.43
CA PRO A 57 -4.94 -10.11 2.42
C PRO A 57 -6.40 -10.55 2.47
N SER A 58 -7.01 -10.52 3.64
CA SER A 58 -8.45 -10.73 3.79
C SER A 58 -9.26 -9.67 3.04
N ALA A 59 -10.55 -9.95 2.80
CA ALA A 59 -11.45 -8.99 2.16
C ALA A 59 -11.54 -7.67 2.95
N ALA A 60 -11.60 -7.73 4.28
CA ALA A 60 -11.68 -6.55 5.14
C ALA A 60 -10.42 -5.69 5.03
N LEU A 61 -9.23 -6.31 5.07
CA LEU A 61 -7.97 -5.59 4.89
C LEU A 61 -7.86 -4.97 3.50
N ASN A 62 -8.21 -5.73 2.46
CA ASN A 62 -8.16 -5.24 1.09
C ASN A 62 -9.09 -4.03 0.88
N LEU A 63 -10.31 -4.08 1.42
CA LEU A 63 -11.26 -2.96 1.36
C LEU A 63 -10.74 -1.73 2.10
N LEU A 64 -10.16 -1.89 3.29
CA LEU A 64 -9.55 -0.77 4.02
C LEU A 64 -8.42 -0.12 3.20
N VAL A 65 -7.49 -0.93 2.68
CA VAL A 65 -6.35 -0.43 1.88
C VAL A 65 -6.83 0.22 0.58
N MET A 66 -7.88 -0.32 -0.06
CA MET A 66 -8.52 0.30 -1.22
C MET A 66 -9.12 1.67 -0.90
N SER A 67 -9.83 1.81 0.23
CA SER A 67 -10.37 3.10 0.66
C SER A 67 -9.26 4.10 0.95
N LEU A 68 -8.18 3.67 1.62
CA LEU A 68 -7.02 4.50 1.87
C LEU A 68 -6.34 4.95 0.58
N GLU A 69 -6.21 4.06 -0.40
CA GLU A 69 -5.63 4.37 -1.69
C GLU A 69 -6.48 5.38 -2.47
N ASN A 70 -7.79 5.18 -2.51
CA ASN A 70 -8.71 6.12 -3.17
C ASN A 70 -8.64 7.50 -2.50
N ALA A 71 -8.61 7.54 -1.17
CA ALA A 71 -8.50 8.78 -0.41
C ALA A 71 -7.15 9.48 -0.65
N PHE A 72 -6.05 8.72 -0.65
CA PHE A 72 -4.73 9.24 -0.95
C PHE A 72 -4.66 9.83 -2.36
N THR A 73 -5.15 9.10 -3.37
CA THR A 73 -5.19 9.55 -4.76
C THR A 73 -6.06 10.79 -4.92
N ALA A 74 -7.22 10.87 -4.25
CA ALA A 74 -8.05 12.07 -4.25
C ALA A 74 -7.37 13.28 -3.60
N CYS A 75 -6.63 13.06 -2.51
CA CYS A 75 -5.91 14.13 -1.81
C CYS A 75 -4.78 14.72 -2.69
N PHE A 76 -4.03 13.88 -3.41
CA PHE A 76 -2.87 14.29 -4.21
C PHE A 76 -3.14 14.42 -5.71
N SER A 77 -4.38 14.26 -6.18
CA SER A 77 -4.72 14.54 -7.58
C SER A 77 -4.67 16.02 -7.94
N SER A 78 -4.90 16.89 -6.95
CA SER A 78 -4.95 18.35 -7.13
C SER A 78 -4.02 19.13 -6.20
N ARG A 79 -3.43 18.47 -5.19
CA ARG A 79 -2.49 19.10 -4.25
C ARG A 79 -1.06 18.71 -4.53
N GLU A 80 -0.18 19.68 -4.40
CA GLU A 80 1.25 19.41 -4.40
C GLU A 80 1.72 18.84 -3.06
N LEU A 81 2.88 18.19 -3.08
CA LEU A 81 3.50 17.72 -1.85
C LEU A 81 4.16 18.90 -1.16
N GLY A 82 3.83 19.10 0.10
CA GLY A 82 4.37 20.14 0.97
C GLY A 82 4.73 19.59 2.36
N PRO A 83 5.27 20.45 3.25
CA PRO A 83 5.64 20.05 4.61
C PRO A 83 4.45 19.51 5.43
N ASP A 84 3.23 19.99 5.14
CA ASP A 84 2.02 19.62 5.86
C ASP A 84 1.22 18.47 5.23
N SER A 85 1.75 17.83 4.17
CA SER A 85 1.02 16.79 3.43
C SER A 85 0.59 15.58 4.28
N ILE A 86 1.27 15.30 5.39
CA ILE A 86 0.82 14.26 6.34
C ILE A 86 -0.45 14.71 7.08
N LEU A 87 -0.48 15.96 7.55
CA LEU A 87 -1.63 16.54 8.23
C LEU A 87 -2.83 16.62 7.29
N ASP A 88 -2.63 17.08 6.05
CA ASP A 88 -3.67 17.15 5.03
C ASP A 88 -4.33 15.79 4.79
N VAL A 89 -3.53 14.74 4.65
CA VAL A 89 -4.03 13.38 4.46
C VAL A 89 -4.77 12.89 5.70
N CYS A 90 -4.24 13.12 6.90
CA CYS A 90 -4.90 12.74 8.15
C CYS A 90 -6.26 13.42 8.30
N SER A 91 -6.35 14.74 8.04
CA SER A 91 -7.62 15.48 8.06
C SER A 91 -8.60 14.99 7.00
N PHE A 92 -8.12 14.67 5.80
CA PHE A 92 -8.96 14.11 4.75
C PHE A 92 -9.50 12.72 5.12
N LEU A 93 -8.67 11.87 5.73
CA LEU A 93 -9.06 10.54 6.18
C LEU A 93 -10.06 10.57 7.35
N GLN A 94 -9.99 11.57 8.23
CA GLN A 94 -10.99 11.78 9.28
C GLN A 94 -12.38 12.07 8.70
N ALA A 95 -12.45 12.71 7.54
CA ALA A 95 -13.71 12.94 6.83
C ALA A 95 -14.22 11.69 6.07
N CYS A 96 -13.39 10.65 5.93
CA CYS A 96 -13.76 9.42 5.24
C CYS A 96 -14.29 8.37 6.22
N SER A 97 -15.35 7.66 5.82
CA SER A 97 -15.77 6.45 6.53
C SER A 97 -14.83 5.29 6.15
N LEU A 98 -13.87 5.00 7.04
CA LEU A 98 -12.96 3.87 6.90
C LEU A 98 -13.50 2.67 7.68
N GLY A 99 -13.41 1.47 7.08
CA GLY A 99 -13.67 0.22 7.80
C GLY A 99 -12.60 -0.03 8.87
N SER A 100 -12.96 -0.78 9.92
CA SER A 100 -12.00 -1.23 10.93
C SER A 100 -11.61 -2.69 10.70
N VAL A 101 -10.37 -3.04 11.05
CA VAL A 101 -9.86 -4.41 10.99
C VAL A 101 -9.24 -4.76 12.34
N GLY A 102 -9.52 -5.98 12.82
CA GLY A 102 -8.98 -6.52 14.06
C GLY A 102 -10.08 -7.01 15.00
N CYS A 103 -9.68 -7.77 16.02
CA CYS A 103 -10.61 -8.26 17.02
C CYS A 103 -11.16 -7.11 17.88
N THR A 104 -12.19 -7.39 18.68
CA THR A 104 -12.91 -6.40 19.51
C THR A 104 -11.98 -5.56 20.39
N THR A 105 -10.89 -6.15 20.88
CA THR A 105 -9.91 -5.48 21.75
C THR A 105 -8.90 -4.63 20.97
N HIS A 106 -8.51 -5.05 19.78
CA HIS A 106 -7.36 -4.46 19.05
C HIS A 106 -7.74 -3.74 17.76
N SER A 107 -9.02 -3.73 17.38
CA SER A 107 -9.49 -3.18 16.10
C SER A 107 -8.99 -1.75 15.85
N THR A 108 -9.17 -0.85 16.82
CA THR A 108 -8.72 0.55 16.70
C THR A 108 -7.19 0.64 16.55
N THR A 109 -6.45 -0.07 17.39
CA THR A 109 -4.97 -0.03 17.38
C THR A 109 -4.40 -0.61 16.09
N LEU A 110 -4.95 -1.74 15.62
CA LEU A 110 -4.51 -2.40 14.39
C LEU A 110 -4.86 -1.54 13.17
N THR A 111 -6.08 -1.01 13.10
CA THR A 111 -6.51 -0.12 12.02
C THR A 111 -5.62 1.12 11.95
N ASN A 112 -5.33 1.76 13.08
CA ASN A 112 -4.41 2.92 13.12
C ASN A 112 -2.99 2.56 12.68
N MET A 113 -2.51 1.35 13.04
CA MET A 113 -1.22 0.86 12.58
C MET A 113 -1.19 0.70 11.05
N ILE A 114 -2.25 0.14 10.47
CA ILE A 114 -2.43 -0.02 9.02
C ILE A 114 -2.43 1.36 8.34
N ILE A 115 -3.26 2.29 8.81
CA ILE A 115 -3.39 3.64 8.26
C ILE A 115 -2.03 4.36 8.28
N LYS A 116 -1.38 4.39 9.45
CA LYS A 116 -0.07 5.03 9.62
C LYS A 116 0.97 4.45 8.67
N PHE A 117 1.06 3.12 8.62
CA PHE A 117 2.04 2.46 7.76
C PHE A 117 1.78 2.72 6.28
N PHE A 118 0.51 2.64 5.85
CA PHE A 118 0.11 2.88 4.47
C PHE A 118 0.44 4.30 4.01
N ILE A 119 0.03 5.33 4.76
CA ILE A 119 0.26 6.75 4.41
C ILE A 119 1.75 7.03 4.28
N LEU A 120 2.56 6.63 5.28
CA LEU A 120 4.00 6.84 5.27
C LEU A 120 4.65 6.17 4.05
N THR A 121 4.23 4.94 3.75
CA THR A 121 4.72 4.19 2.60
C THR A 121 4.36 4.89 1.29
N ARG A 122 3.10 5.35 1.11
CA ARG A 122 2.67 6.03 -0.12
C ARG A 122 3.32 7.39 -0.31
N LEU A 123 3.47 8.19 0.75
CA LEU A 123 4.21 9.45 0.69
C LEU A 123 5.67 9.23 0.30
N HIS A 124 6.33 8.23 0.89
CA HIS A 124 7.70 7.88 0.53
C HIS A 124 7.81 7.56 -0.97
N PHE A 125 6.92 6.73 -1.51
CA PHE A 125 6.89 6.42 -2.95
C PHE A 125 6.63 7.67 -3.81
N LEU A 126 5.75 8.57 -3.38
CA LEU A 126 5.46 9.79 -4.12
C LEU A 126 6.67 10.75 -4.15
N VAL A 127 7.39 10.88 -3.03
CA VAL A 127 8.63 11.68 -2.97
C VAL A 127 9.73 11.03 -3.82
N ALA A 128 9.92 9.71 -3.72
CA ALA A 128 10.93 8.99 -4.49
C ALA A 128 10.69 9.11 -6.01
N THR A 129 9.44 8.98 -6.45
CA THR A 129 9.08 9.14 -7.87
C THR A 129 9.30 10.56 -8.39
N LYS A 130 9.04 11.60 -7.58
CA LYS A 130 9.37 12.98 -7.95
C LYS A 130 10.88 13.20 -8.10
N LYS A 131 11.68 12.68 -7.16
CA LYS A 131 13.16 12.77 -7.22
C LYS A 131 13.74 12.12 -8.48
N CYS A 132 13.23 10.95 -8.87
CA CYS A 132 13.67 10.28 -10.09
C CYS A 132 13.30 11.05 -11.36
N LYS A 133 12.14 11.73 -11.39
CA LYS A 133 11.74 12.56 -12.54
C LYS A 133 12.64 13.79 -12.70
N SER A 134 13.04 14.45 -11.62
CA SER A 134 13.93 15.61 -11.66
C SER A 134 15.38 15.26 -12.03
N ALA A 135 15.81 14.01 -11.83
CA ALA A 135 17.15 13.56 -12.18
C ALA A 135 17.28 13.04 -13.64
N GLY A 136 16.19 13.09 -14.44
CA GLY A 136 16.10 12.35 -15.69
C GLY A 136 15.41 13.06 -16.87
N GLU A 137 15.59 14.37 -17.08
CA GLU A 137 15.29 14.99 -18.39
C GLU A 137 16.59 15.52 -19.04
N PRO A 138 16.83 15.18 -20.33
CA PRO A 138 16.21 15.96 -21.40
C PRO A 138 15.15 15.18 -22.19
N ALA A 139 14.11 15.91 -22.57
CA ALA A 139 12.88 15.46 -23.22
C ALA A 139 13.07 14.43 -24.35
N LYS A 140 12.41 13.27 -24.25
CA LYS A 140 12.00 12.46 -25.40
C LYS A 140 10.77 11.59 -25.08
N LYS A 141 9.87 11.52 -26.07
CA LYS A 141 8.53 10.90 -26.09
C LYS A 141 8.40 9.62 -25.24
N LYS A 142 7.42 9.63 -24.33
CA LYS A 142 7.03 8.48 -23.48
C LYS A 142 6.73 7.26 -24.34
N THR A 143 7.39 6.14 -24.05
CA THR A 143 7.11 4.84 -24.68
C THR A 143 6.60 3.86 -23.62
N PRO A 144 5.91 2.76 -24.00
CA PRO A 144 5.29 1.81 -23.07
C PRO A 144 6.25 1.16 -22.05
N LYS A 145 7.56 1.35 -22.22
CA LYS A 145 8.62 0.86 -21.33
C LYS A 145 8.71 1.63 -20.00
N ASP A 146 8.20 2.86 -19.94
CA ASP A 146 8.27 3.71 -18.75
C ASP A 146 7.38 3.17 -17.60
N GLN A 147 6.30 2.47 -17.94
CA GLN A 147 5.40 1.86 -16.96
C GLN A 147 5.98 0.56 -16.36
N ALA A 148 6.79 -0.16 -17.13
CA ALA A 148 7.55 -1.31 -16.61
C ALA A 148 8.67 -0.85 -15.67
N CYS A 149 9.28 0.32 -15.92
CA CYS A 149 10.33 0.88 -15.06
C CYS A 149 9.79 1.29 -13.68
N ALA A 150 8.60 1.89 -13.61
CA ALA A 150 7.96 2.24 -12.34
C ALA A 150 7.56 1.02 -11.50
N VAL A 151 7.04 -0.04 -12.16
CA VAL A 151 6.71 -1.31 -11.50
C VAL A 151 7.97 -2.04 -11.04
N LYS A 152 9.03 -2.05 -11.88
CA LYS A 152 10.31 -2.67 -11.55
C LYS A 152 11.04 -1.92 -10.43
N ALA A 153 11.03 -0.59 -10.43
CA ALA A 153 11.56 0.23 -9.33
C ALA A 153 10.73 0.07 -8.04
N GLY A 154 9.40 -0.08 -8.14
CA GLY A 154 8.55 -0.40 -7.00
C GLY A 154 8.87 -1.76 -6.40
N ILE A 155 9.08 -2.79 -7.22
CA ILE A 155 9.42 -4.16 -6.79
C ILE A 155 10.86 -4.25 -6.27
N GLU A 156 11.84 -3.64 -6.95
CA GLU A 156 13.24 -3.59 -6.53
C GLU A 156 13.42 -2.75 -5.25
N PHE A 157 12.58 -1.74 -5.02
CA PHE A 157 12.61 -0.98 -3.78
C PHE A 157 11.92 -1.71 -2.61
N VAL A 158 10.84 -2.46 -2.85
CA VAL A 158 10.28 -3.39 -1.85
C VAL A 158 11.31 -4.46 -1.46
N ALA A 159 12.15 -4.90 -2.42
CA ALA A 159 13.28 -5.79 -2.16
C ALA A 159 14.43 -5.08 -1.41
N SER A 160 14.77 -3.83 -1.75
CA SER A 160 15.77 -3.02 -1.05
C SER A 160 15.36 -2.65 0.37
N TRP A 161 14.06 -2.50 0.64
CA TRP A 161 13.53 -2.30 2.00
C TRP A 161 13.51 -3.58 2.84
N HIS A 162 13.51 -4.76 2.22
CA HIS A 162 13.78 -6.01 2.94
C HIS A 162 15.19 -5.97 3.58
N TYR A 163 16.13 -5.22 3.00
CA TYR A 163 17.47 -4.99 3.56
C TYR A 163 17.51 -3.93 4.66
N CYS A 164 16.78 -2.80 4.52
CA CYS A 164 16.79 -1.72 5.53
C CYS A 164 15.96 -1.98 6.80
N ILE A 165 15.14 -3.04 6.85
CA ILE A 165 14.39 -3.41 8.08
C ILE A 165 15.24 -4.29 9.03
N TYR A 166 16.42 -4.76 8.61
CA TYR A 166 17.34 -5.54 9.45
C TYR A 166 18.47 -4.71 10.08
N PHE A 167 18.34 -3.38 10.13
CA PHE A 167 19.20 -2.48 10.90
C PHE A 167 18.34 -1.54 11.77
#